data_AF-A0A2K5YUJ9-F1
#
_entry.id   AF-A0A2K5YUJ9-F1
#
_cell.length_a   1.000
_cell.length_b   1.000
_cell.length_c   1.000
_cell.angle_alpha   90.00
_cell.angle_beta   90.00
_cell.angle_gamma   90.00
#
_symmetry.space_group_name_H-M   'P 1'
#
loop_
_entity.id
_entity.type
_entity.pdbx_description
1 polymer ?
#
loop_
_entity_poly.entity_id
_entity_poly.type
_entity_poly.pdbx_seq_one_letter_code
_entity_poly.pdbx_strand_id
1 'polypeptide(L)'
;VADKVLKEKRKLFIHSTGEGTINGLLDELLQTRVLNQEEMEKIKRENPTVMDKARAVIDSVIRKGAQASQIFITYICEEDWYLAGTLGLSAGPIPGN
;
A
#
# COMPACT_ATOMS: atom_id res chain seq x y z
N VAL A 1 9.39 1.18 12.15
CA VAL A 1 10.23 0.79 10.97
C VAL A 1 9.42 0.13 9.85
N ALA A 2 8.14 0.50 9.68
CA ALA A 2 7.29 -0.02 8.60
C ALA A 2 7.76 0.43 7.20
N ASP A 3 8.26 1.67 7.11
CA ASP A 3 8.72 2.29 5.86
C ASP A 3 9.89 1.54 5.22
N LYS A 4 10.80 1.06 6.07
CA LYS A 4 11.99 0.31 5.64
C LYS A 4 11.59 -1.06 5.10
N VAL A 5 10.68 -1.75 5.80
CA VAL A 5 10.14 -3.04 5.37
C VAL A 5 9.41 -2.88 4.03
N LEU A 6 8.54 -1.89 3.88
CA LEU A 6 7.87 -1.63 2.61
C LEU A 6 8.85 -1.31 1.49
N LYS A 7 9.91 -0.55 1.76
CA LYS A 7 10.94 -0.25 0.75
C LYS A 7 11.68 -1.49 0.27
N GLU A 8 11.95 -2.45 1.16
CA GLU A 8 12.55 -3.73 0.79
C GLU A 8 11.56 -4.64 0.07
N LYS A 9 10.31 -4.68 0.55
CA LYS A 9 9.24 -5.52 0.02
C LYS A 9 8.55 -4.95 -1.21
N ARG A 10 8.89 -3.72 -1.64
CA ARG A 10 8.28 -3.08 -2.82
C ARG A 10 8.32 -3.93 -4.08
N LYS A 11 9.42 -4.64 -4.31
CA LYS A 11 9.56 -5.48 -5.51
C LYS A 11 8.62 -6.69 -5.46
N LEU A 12 8.50 -7.30 -4.27
CA LEU A 12 7.57 -8.39 -4.04
C LEU A 12 6.13 -7.90 -4.14
N PHE A 13 5.82 -6.75 -3.56
CA PHE A 13 4.50 -6.13 -3.64
C PHE A 13 4.09 -5.92 -5.09
N ILE A 14 4.92 -5.25 -5.89
CA ILE A 14 4.64 -4.99 -7.32
C ILE A 14 4.37 -6.29 -8.11
N HIS A 15 5.00 -7.40 -7.74
CA HIS A 15 4.84 -8.68 -8.45
C HIS A 15 3.69 -9.54 -7.94
N SER A 16 3.40 -9.48 -6.63
CA SER A 16 2.34 -10.28 -6.00
C SER A 16 0.99 -9.58 -5.92
N THR A 17 0.95 -8.26 -6.05
CA THR A 17 -0.28 -7.48 -5.96
C THR A 17 -1.01 -7.40 -7.31
N GLY A 18 -2.29 -7.74 -7.28
CA GLY A 18 -3.20 -7.60 -8.42
C GLY A 18 -3.93 -6.26 -8.47
N GLU A 19 -4.60 -5.96 -9.59
CA GLU A 19 -5.33 -4.70 -9.77
C GLU A 19 -6.42 -4.45 -8.72
N GLY A 20 -7.08 -5.51 -8.25
CA GLY A 20 -8.11 -5.43 -7.21
C GLY A 20 -7.54 -4.85 -5.91
N THR A 21 -6.49 -5.46 -5.39
CA THR A 21 -5.82 -5.01 -4.16
C THR A 21 -5.23 -3.61 -4.31
N ILE A 22 -4.75 -3.22 -5.50
CA ILE A 22 -4.26 -1.84 -5.75
C ILE A 22 -5.39 -0.83 -5.67
N ASN A 23 -6.51 -1.09 -6.34
CA ASN A 23 -7.63 -0.16 -6.33
C ASN A 23 -8.22 -0.01 -4.93
N GLY A 24 -8.33 -1.11 -4.19
CA GLY A 24 -8.73 -1.11 -2.78
C GLY A 24 -7.77 -0.29 -1.92
N LEU A 25 -6.45 -0.54 -2.05
CA LEU A 25 -5.42 0.24 -1.37
C LEU A 25 -5.46 1.73 -1.70
N LEU A 26 -5.67 2.08 -2.98
CA LEU A 26 -5.79 3.47 -3.38
C LEU A 26 -7.00 4.15 -2.73
N ASP A 27 -8.13 3.45 -2.64
CA ASP A 27 -9.33 3.95 -2.00
C ASP A 27 -9.13 4.13 -0.49
N GLU A 28 -8.55 3.14 0.19
CA GLU A 28 -8.24 3.22 1.62
C GLU A 28 -7.27 4.36 1.93
N LEU A 29 -6.21 4.50 1.13
CA LEU A 29 -5.25 5.59 1.27
C LEU A 29 -5.91 6.96 1.00
N LEU A 30 -6.90 7.03 0.12
CA LEU A 30 -7.68 8.25 -0.11
C LEU A 30 -8.63 8.54 1.07
N GLN A 31 -9.32 7.53 1.58
CA GLN A 31 -10.24 7.65 2.73
C GLN A 31 -9.52 8.08 3.99
N THR A 32 -8.36 7.49 4.27
CA THR A 32 -7.49 7.83 5.39
C THR A 32 -6.74 9.16 5.20
N ARG A 33 -7.00 9.88 4.09
CA ARG A 33 -6.35 11.14 3.70
C ARG A 33 -4.84 11.06 3.62
N VAL A 34 -4.31 9.86 3.42
CA VAL A 34 -2.91 9.65 3.08
C VAL A 34 -2.70 10.19 1.67
N LEU A 35 -3.48 9.73 0.69
CA LEU A 35 -3.52 10.26 -0.68
C LEU A 35 -4.62 11.31 -0.84
N ASN A 36 -4.34 12.34 -1.64
CA ASN A 36 -5.37 13.25 -2.12
C ASN A 36 -5.95 12.74 -3.43
N GLN A 37 -7.16 13.18 -3.77
CA GLN A 37 -7.83 12.82 -5.03
C GLN A 37 -6.96 13.14 -6.25
N GLU A 38 -6.26 14.28 -6.24
CA GLU A 38 -5.36 14.66 -7.33
C GLU A 38 -4.17 13.68 -7.49
N GLU A 39 -3.57 13.24 -6.38
CA GLU A 39 -2.48 12.26 -6.42
C GLU A 39 -2.96 10.88 -6.87
N MET A 40 -4.13 10.46 -6.42
CA MET A 40 -4.73 9.19 -6.82
C MET A 40 -5.05 9.18 -8.32
N GLU A 41 -5.65 10.24 -8.84
CA GLU A 41 -5.95 10.38 -10.27
C GLU A 41 -4.66 10.42 -11.10
N LYS A 42 -3.64 11.13 -10.61
CA LYS A 42 -2.33 11.15 -11.23
C LYS A 42 -1.70 9.75 -11.30
N ILE A 43 -1.77 8.98 -10.21
CA ILE A 43 -1.30 7.58 -10.19
C ILE A 43 -2.12 6.73 -11.16
N LYS A 44 -3.44 6.83 -11.17
CA LYS A 44 -4.28 6.06 -12.10
C LYS A 44 -4.02 6.41 -13.57
N ARG A 45 -3.75 7.68 -13.86
CA ARG A 45 -3.53 8.18 -15.23
C ARG A 45 -2.10 7.92 -15.73
N GLU A 46 -1.09 8.11 -14.89
CA GLU A 46 0.32 7.90 -15.27
C GLU A 46 0.74 6.43 -15.30
N ASN A 47 0.01 5.54 -14.63
CA ASN A 47 0.37 4.14 -14.52
C ASN A 47 -0.63 3.26 -15.31
N PRO A 48 -0.32 2.92 -16.57
CA PRO A 48 -1.20 2.11 -17.41
C PRO A 48 -1.24 0.64 -16.98
N THR A 49 -0.20 0.15 -16.30
CA THR A 49 -0.11 -1.25 -15.85
C THR A 49 -0.32 -1.38 -14.34
N VAL A 50 -0.76 -2.57 -13.93
CA VAL A 50 -0.88 -2.97 -12.51
C VAL A 50 0.44 -2.80 -11.77
N MET A 51 1.56 -3.20 -12.40
CA MET A 51 2.89 -3.10 -11.80
C MET A 51 3.33 -1.65 -11.58
N ASP A 52 3.08 -0.78 -12.57
CA ASP A 52 3.38 0.64 -12.45
C ASP A 52 2.54 1.29 -11.35
N LYS A 53 1.23 0.96 -11.27
CA LYS A 53 0.34 1.48 -10.22
C LYS A 53 0.83 1.03 -8.84
N ALA A 54 1.15 -0.25 -8.67
CA ALA A 54 1.66 -0.78 -7.40
C ALA A 54 2.94 -0.07 -6.97
N ARG A 55 3.83 0.21 -7.94
CA ARG A 55 5.07 0.94 -7.69
C ARG A 55 4.80 2.37 -7.24
N ALA A 56 3.88 3.06 -7.90
CA ALA A 56 3.53 4.43 -7.56
C ALA A 56 2.84 4.52 -6.20
N VAL A 57 1.92 3.60 -5.89
CA VAL A 57 1.26 3.50 -4.58
C VAL A 57 2.28 3.33 -3.48
N ILE A 58 3.15 2.32 -3.58
CA ILE A 58 4.09 2.03 -2.49
C ILE A 58 5.15 3.14 -2.35
N ASP A 59 5.58 3.77 -3.45
CA ASP A 59 6.50 4.91 -3.39
C ASP A 59 5.86 6.11 -2.69
N SER A 60 4.58 6.40 -2.98
CA SER A 60 3.80 7.43 -2.31
C SER A 60 3.61 7.15 -0.83
N VAL A 61 3.32 5.90 -0.45
CA VAL A 61 3.18 5.47 0.94
C VAL A 61 4.50 5.67 1.70
N ILE A 62 5.62 5.22 1.14
CA ILE A 62 6.96 5.41 1.74
C ILE A 62 7.32 6.89 1.86
N ARG A 63 6.98 7.71 0.85
CA ARG A 63 7.22 9.16 0.87
C ARG A 63 6.42 9.89 1.94
N LYS A 64 5.21 9.42 2.24
CA LYS A 64 4.33 10.00 3.26
C LYS A 64 4.76 9.62 4.68
N GLY A 65 5.42 8.48 4.82
CA GLY A 65 6.07 8.06 6.05
C GLY A 65 5.26 7.05 6.86
N ALA A 66 5.63 6.91 8.13
CA ALA A 66 5.24 5.75 8.95
C ALA A 66 3.74 5.55 9.09
N GLN A 67 2.95 6.62 9.15
CA GLN A 67 1.49 6.55 9.27
C GLN A 67 0.86 5.89 8.03
N ALA A 68 1.29 6.30 6.83
CA ALA A 68 0.83 5.71 5.58
C ALA A 68 1.24 4.24 5.48
N SER A 69 2.49 3.96 5.82
CA SER A 69 3.05 2.60 5.85
C SER A 69 2.25 1.68 6.77
N GLN A 70 1.80 2.18 7.92
CA GLN A 70 1.06 1.41 8.90
C GLN A 70 -0.37 1.11 8.42
N ILE A 71 -1.09 2.11 7.89
CA ILE A 71 -2.42 1.93 7.29
C ILE A 71 -2.35 0.89 6.17
N PHE A 72 -1.35 1.02 5.29
CA PHE A 72 -1.13 0.10 4.18
C PHE A 72 -0.93 -1.35 4.65
N ILE A 73 -0.13 -1.55 5.70
CA ILE A 73 0.10 -2.89 6.27
C ILE A 73 -1.17 -3.46 6.90
N THR A 74 -1.90 -2.65 7.66
CA THR A 74 -3.16 -3.06 8.28
C THR A 74 -4.17 -3.49 7.23
N TYR A 75 -4.37 -2.66 6.20
CA TYR A 75 -5.29 -2.96 5.10
C TYR A 75 -4.92 -4.26 4.38
N ILE A 76 -3.64 -4.44 4.02
CA ILE A 76 -3.21 -5.69 3.37
C ILE A 76 -3.43 -6.89 4.31
N CYS A 77 -3.23 -6.73 5.61
CA CYS A 77 -3.47 -7.82 6.55
C CYS A 77 -4.97 -8.17 6.69
N GLU A 78 -5.86 -7.18 6.61
CA GLU A 78 -7.31 -7.38 6.70
C GLU A 78 -7.92 -7.89 5.39
N GLU A 79 -7.55 -7.31 4.25
CA GLU A 79 -8.12 -7.67 2.94
C GLU A 79 -7.43 -8.88 2.32
N ASP A 80 -6.10 -8.98 2.47
CA ASP A 80 -5.28 -9.93 1.73
C ASP A 80 -4.16 -10.53 2.61
N TRP A 81 -4.59 -11.29 3.63
CA TRP A 81 -3.70 -12.01 4.56
C TRP A 81 -2.61 -12.84 3.86
N TYR A 82 -2.90 -13.37 2.67
CA TYR A 82 -1.95 -14.13 1.86
C TYR A 82 -0.85 -13.23 1.30
N LEU A 83 -1.23 -12.06 0.78
CA LEU A 83 -0.30 -11.03 0.36
C LEU A 83 0.52 -10.51 1.55
N ALA A 84 -0.11 -10.30 2.72
CA ALA A 84 0.58 -9.92 3.95
C ALA A 84 1.68 -10.93 4.32
N GLY A 85 1.33 -12.23 4.32
CA GLY A 85 2.28 -13.32 4.57
C GLY A 85 3.41 -13.37 3.55
N THR A 86 3.09 -13.20 2.25
CA THR A 86 4.08 -13.18 1.16
C THR A 86 5.07 -12.03 1.31
N LEU A 87 4.57 -10.86 1.73
CA LEU A 87 5.40 -9.69 1.97
C LEU A 87 6.11 -9.76 3.33
N GLY A 88 5.73 -10.67 4.21
CA GLY A 88 6.22 -10.71 5.59
C GLY A 88 5.76 -9.47 6.38
N LEU A 89 4.61 -8.93 6.03
CA LEU A 89 3.95 -7.88 6.77
C LEU A 89 3.20 -8.53 7.93
N SER A 90 3.68 -8.30 9.14
CA SER A 90 2.91 -8.59 10.35
C SER A 90 2.17 -7.32 10.71
N ALA A 91 0.83 -7.37 10.73
CA ALA A 91 0.08 -6.41 11.52
C ALA A 91 0.51 -6.64 12.98
N GLY A 92 1.39 -5.77 13.48
CA GLY A 92 1.62 -5.68 14.91
C GLY A 92 0.27 -5.37 15.58
N PRO A 93 0.01 -5.89 16.80
CA PRO A 93 -1.28 -5.71 17.45
C PRO A 93 -1.63 -4.24 17.48
N ILE A 94 -2.76 -3.90 16.85
CA ILE A 94 -3.43 -2.62 16.97
C ILE A 94 -3.63 -2.43 18.49
N PRO A 95 -3.01 -1.44 19.16
CA PRO A 95 -3.38 -1.18 20.53
C PRO A 95 -4.83 -0.72 20.49
N GLY A 96 -5.72 -1.63 20.90
CA GLY A 96 -7.16 -1.40 20.96
C GLY A 96 -7.44 -0.18 21.83
N ASN A 97 -8.42 0.61 21.37
CA ASN A 97 -9.03 1.66 22.17
C ASN A 97 -10.52 1.36 22.32
#